data_AF-A0A7W5LJ46-F1
#
_entry.id   AF-A0A7W5LJ46-F1
#
_cell.length_a   1.000
_cell.length_b   1.000
_cell.length_c   1.000
_cell.angle_alpha   90.00
_cell.angle_beta   90.00
_cell.angle_gamma   90.00
#
_symmetry.space_group_name_H-M   'P 1'
#
loop_
_entity.id
_entity.type
_entity.pdbx_description
1 polymer ?
#
loop_
_entity_poly.entity_id
_entity_poly.type
_entity_poly.pdbx_seq_one_letter_code
_entity_poly.pdbx_strand_id
1 'polypeptide(L)'
;MTTFQTGQNVLQGTPAKGLIPIDNGGAEVAALPVAGGTVTLNGATPVVVANANVTAGSVIAFALKTVGGTVGAIPAIQTITPGTGFTVAGTALDTSIYNYVIIG
;
A
#
# COMPACT_ATOMS: atom_id res chain seq x y z
N MET A 1 30.50 -20.89 -24.42
CA MET A 1 31.01 -20.84 -23.03
C MET A 1 31.24 -19.38 -22.70
N THR A 2 30.38 -18.78 -21.89
CA THR A 2 30.43 -17.34 -21.59
C THR A 2 31.41 -17.10 -20.46
N THR A 3 32.44 -16.28 -20.69
CA THR A 3 33.50 -16.02 -19.70
C THR A 3 33.14 -14.81 -18.86
N PHE A 4 33.14 -14.96 -17.53
CA PHE A 4 33.01 -13.84 -16.60
C PHE A 4 34.37 -13.13 -16.47
N GLN A 5 34.39 -11.80 -16.60
CA GLN A 5 35.60 -11.00 -16.49
C GLN A 5 35.89 -10.67 -15.02
N THR A 6 37.16 -10.69 -14.63
CA THR A 6 37.61 -10.38 -13.27
C THR A 6 37.23 -8.93 -12.90
N GLY A 7 36.48 -8.76 -11.81
CA GLY A 7 35.95 -7.46 -11.38
C GLY A 7 34.45 -7.26 -11.64
N GLN A 8 33.77 -8.20 -12.32
CA GLN A 8 32.32 -8.22 -12.36
C GLN A 8 31.77 -8.61 -10.98
N ASN A 9 31.04 -7.71 -10.33
CA ASN A 9 30.30 -8.06 -9.13
C ASN A 9 29.09 -8.88 -9.55
N VAL A 10 29.19 -10.21 -9.49
CA VAL A 10 28.16 -11.15 -9.98
C VAL A 10 26.99 -11.28 -8.99
N LEU A 11 26.84 -10.32 -8.08
CA LEU A 11 25.79 -10.27 -7.08
C LEU A 11 24.97 -8.99 -7.29
N GLN A 12 23.74 -9.21 -7.77
CA GLN A 12 22.56 -8.41 -7.48
C GLN A 12 22.42 -7.10 -8.27
N GLY A 13 21.45 -7.12 -9.20
CA GLY A 13 21.00 -5.96 -9.94
C GLY A 13 20.70 -4.80 -9.00
N THR A 14 21.08 -3.61 -9.41
CA THR A 14 20.78 -2.35 -8.74
C THR A 14 19.29 -2.34 -8.38
N PRO A 15 18.91 -2.32 -7.09
CA PRO A 15 17.51 -2.22 -6.77
C PRO A 15 17.03 -0.87 -7.29
N ALA A 16 15.91 -0.86 -8.04
CA ALA A 16 15.22 0.38 -8.33
C ALA A 16 15.01 1.16 -7.02
N LYS A 17 15.17 2.48 -7.06
CA LYS A 17 15.02 3.38 -5.90
C LYS A 17 13.72 3.04 -5.14
N GLY A 18 13.85 2.42 -3.96
CA GLY A 18 12.72 2.02 -3.12
C GLY A 18 12.70 0.56 -2.64
N LEU A 19 13.63 -0.30 -3.08
CA LEU A 19 13.72 -1.67 -2.58
C LEU A 19 14.74 -1.77 -1.44
N ILE A 20 14.33 -2.30 -0.28
CA ILE A 20 15.22 -2.62 0.84
C ILE A 20 16.06 -3.84 0.42
N PRO A 21 17.40 -3.84 0.58
CA PRO A 21 18.23 -5.01 0.26
C PRO A 21 17.79 -6.23 1.07
N ILE A 22 17.53 -7.33 0.39
CA ILE A 22 17.12 -8.62 0.97
C ILE A 22 18.39 -9.36 1.37
N ASP A 23 18.51 -9.73 2.64
CA ASP A 23 19.52 -10.67 3.11
C ASP A 23 19.18 -12.09 2.65
N ASN A 24 19.98 -12.62 1.72
CA ASN A 24 19.87 -13.96 1.12
C ASN A 24 20.07 -15.09 2.17
N GLY A 25 19.11 -15.34 3.05
CA GLY A 25 19.20 -16.50 3.96
C GLY A 25 18.09 -16.72 4.98
N GLY A 26 17.18 -15.76 5.17
CA GLY A 26 15.92 -15.96 5.92
C GLY A 26 14.76 -16.28 4.97
N ALA A 27 13.55 -16.50 5.50
CA ALA A 27 12.35 -16.49 4.67
C ALA A 27 12.25 -15.09 4.04
N GLU A 28 12.75 -14.96 2.81
CA GLU A 28 12.69 -13.75 2.03
C GLU A 28 11.20 -13.43 1.87
N VAL A 29 10.69 -12.50 2.68
CA VAL A 29 9.38 -11.93 2.44
C VAL A 29 9.54 -11.20 1.12
N ALA A 30 9.14 -11.87 0.04
CA ALA A 30 9.11 -11.34 -1.32
C ALA A 30 8.78 -9.86 -1.23
N ALA A 31 9.68 -8.98 -1.71
CA ALA A 31 9.60 -7.54 -1.53
C ALA A 31 8.14 -7.08 -1.55
N LEU A 32 7.54 -6.80 -0.38
CA LEU A 32 6.11 -6.53 -0.30
C LEU A 32 5.87 -5.28 -1.14
N PRO A 33 5.13 -5.35 -2.25
CA PRO A 33 4.85 -4.16 -3.03
C PRO A 33 4.00 -3.25 -2.16
N VAL A 34 4.61 -2.20 -1.64
CA VAL A 34 3.97 -1.21 -0.78
C VAL A 34 3.60 -0.02 -1.65
N ALA A 35 2.31 0.11 -1.94
CA ALA A 35 1.72 1.30 -2.54
C ALA A 35 0.87 2.03 -1.50
N GLY A 36 0.62 3.33 -1.65
CA GLY A 36 -0.16 4.06 -0.66
C GLY A 36 -0.55 5.46 -1.11
N GLY A 37 -1.27 6.15 -0.24
CA GLY A 37 -1.72 7.51 -0.49
C GLY A 37 -2.50 8.07 0.69
N THR A 38 -3.33 9.07 0.40
CA THR A 38 -4.26 9.64 1.38
C THR A 38 -5.69 9.57 0.87
N VAL A 39 -6.64 9.43 1.78
CA VAL A 39 -8.07 9.55 1.51
C VAL A 39 -8.71 10.49 2.52
N THR A 40 -9.61 11.34 2.07
CA THR A 40 -10.45 12.18 2.93
C THR A 40 -11.83 11.53 3.00
N LEU A 41 -12.31 11.24 4.20
CA LEU A 41 -13.67 10.76 4.38
C LEU A 41 -14.68 11.89 4.17
N ASN A 42 -15.90 11.53 3.77
CA ASN A 42 -16.98 12.48 3.51
C ASN A 42 -18.09 12.48 4.58
N GLY A 43 -17.99 11.59 5.59
CA GLY A 43 -18.92 11.48 6.70
C GLY A 43 -20.31 10.92 6.37
N ALA A 44 -20.56 10.42 5.16
CA ALA A 44 -21.90 9.99 4.74
C ALA A 44 -21.91 8.70 3.90
N THR A 45 -21.05 8.61 2.88
CA THR A 45 -21.07 7.51 1.90
C THR A 45 -19.66 6.95 1.68
N PRO A 46 -19.54 5.71 1.15
CA PRO A 46 -18.24 5.17 0.80
C PRO A 46 -17.51 6.08 -0.21
N VAL A 47 -16.25 6.38 0.09
CA VAL A 47 -15.36 7.16 -0.78
C VAL A 47 -14.59 6.19 -1.68
N VAL A 48 -14.56 6.48 -2.99
CA VAL A 48 -13.78 5.71 -3.96
C VAL A 48 -12.32 6.16 -3.92
N VAL A 49 -11.41 5.21 -3.77
CA VAL A 49 -9.96 5.41 -3.87
C VAL A 49 -9.46 4.64 -5.08
N ALA A 50 -9.08 5.37 -6.12
CA ALA A 50 -8.48 4.77 -7.32
C ALA A 50 -7.00 4.49 -7.08
N ASN A 51 -6.63 3.21 -7.12
CA ASN A 51 -5.25 2.75 -7.02
C ASN A 51 -5.11 1.38 -7.70
N ALA A 52 -4.44 1.35 -8.86
CA ALA A 52 -4.33 0.14 -9.67
C ALA A 52 -3.43 -0.95 -9.05
N ASN A 53 -2.68 -0.62 -8.00
CA ASN A 53 -1.87 -1.60 -7.27
C ASN A 53 -2.69 -2.52 -6.35
N VAL A 54 -3.99 -2.27 -6.20
CA VAL A 54 -4.88 -3.11 -5.40
C VAL A 54 -5.10 -4.44 -6.12
N THR A 55 -4.86 -5.54 -5.42
CA THR A 55 -5.14 -6.91 -5.86
C THR A 55 -6.27 -7.52 -5.03
N ALA A 56 -6.76 -8.70 -5.42
CA ALA A 56 -7.78 -9.42 -4.65
C ALA A 56 -7.26 -9.90 -3.26
N GLY A 57 -5.94 -9.98 -3.08
CA GLY A 57 -5.29 -10.39 -1.84
C GLY A 57 -4.74 -9.23 -1.01
N SER A 58 -4.93 -7.99 -1.45
CA SER A 58 -4.34 -6.83 -0.77
C SER A 58 -4.96 -6.58 0.60
N VAL A 59 -4.11 -6.28 1.57
CA VAL A 59 -4.49 -5.70 2.85
C VAL A 59 -4.34 -4.18 2.76
N ILE A 60 -5.39 -3.46 3.13
CA ILE A 60 -5.39 -1.98 3.15
C ILE A 60 -5.42 -1.53 4.61
N ALA A 61 -4.36 -0.86 5.05
CA ALA A 61 -4.25 -0.34 6.41
C ALA A 61 -4.31 1.19 6.42
N PHE A 62 -4.97 1.75 7.44
CA PHE A 62 -5.20 3.19 7.57
C PHE A 62 -4.54 3.76 8.83
N ALA A 63 -4.05 4.99 8.74
CA ALA A 63 -3.59 5.78 9.88
C ALA A 63 -4.15 7.20 9.79
N LEU A 64 -4.69 7.71 10.90
CA LEU A 64 -5.23 9.06 10.96
C LEU A 64 -4.12 10.08 10.71
N LYS A 65 -4.32 10.97 9.73
CA LYS A 65 -3.38 12.05 9.40
C LYS A 65 -3.85 13.38 9.99
N THR A 66 -5.13 13.69 9.84
CA THR A 66 -5.72 14.94 10.30
C THR A 66 -7.17 14.70 10.68
N VAL A 67 -7.53 15.11 11.89
CA VAL A 67 -8.90 15.02 12.40
C VAL A 67 -9.80 15.96 11.63
N GLY A 68 -10.96 15.47 11.22
CA GLY A 68 -12.09 16.24 10.72
C GLY A 68 -13.39 15.62 11.19
N GLY A 69 -14.31 16.43 11.69
CA GLY A 69 -15.61 15.95 12.17
C GLY A 69 -15.49 14.92 13.30
N THR A 70 -16.31 13.87 13.25
CA THR A 70 -16.38 12.85 14.31
C THR A 70 -15.51 11.63 13.99
N VAL A 71 -14.30 11.61 14.52
CA VAL A 71 -13.43 10.42 14.46
C VAL A 71 -14.02 9.32 15.33
N GLY A 72 -14.33 8.18 14.71
CA GLY A 72 -14.84 7.00 15.41
C GLY A 72 -14.00 5.76 15.12
N ALA A 73 -14.63 4.72 14.57
CA ALA A 73 -13.95 3.49 14.19
C ALA A 73 -12.95 3.73 13.04
N ILE A 74 -11.95 2.85 12.95
CA ILE A 74 -11.03 2.82 11.79
C ILE A 74 -11.87 2.65 10.51
N PRO A 75 -11.54 3.39 9.43
CA PRO A 75 -12.28 3.28 8.19
C PRO A 75 -12.33 1.83 7.67
N ALA A 76 -13.52 1.38 7.30
CA ALA A 76 -13.78 0.03 6.82
C ALA A 76 -13.81 -0.01 5.28
N ILE A 77 -13.19 -1.04 4.70
CA ILE A 77 -13.26 -1.31 3.27
C ILE A 77 -14.64 -1.88 2.93
N GLN A 78 -15.31 -1.28 1.95
CA GLN A 78 -16.63 -1.70 1.51
C GLN A 78 -16.56 -2.56 0.23
N THR A 79 -15.64 -2.23 -0.68
CA THR A 79 -15.39 -3.01 -1.90
C THR A 79 -13.91 -2.97 -2.28
N ILE A 80 -13.46 -4.04 -2.95
CA ILE A 80 -12.15 -4.12 -3.61
C ILE A 80 -12.40 -4.48 -5.08
N THR A 81 -11.82 -3.69 -5.98
CA THR A 81 -11.81 -3.96 -7.42
C THR A 81 -10.36 -4.12 -7.87
N PRO A 82 -9.87 -5.36 -8.08
CA PRO A 82 -8.50 -5.61 -8.47
C PRO A 82 -8.09 -4.82 -9.72
N GLY A 83 -6.87 -4.27 -9.73
CA GLY A 83 -6.35 -3.43 -10.80
C GLY A 83 -6.97 -2.04 -10.89
N THR A 84 -7.93 -1.69 -10.01
CA THR A 84 -8.65 -0.41 -10.07
C THR A 84 -8.59 0.37 -8.76
N GLY A 85 -8.94 -0.25 -7.63
CA GLY A 85 -9.01 0.46 -6.35
C GLY A 85 -9.95 -0.19 -5.33
N PHE A 86 -10.40 0.61 -4.38
CA PHE A 86 -11.32 0.20 -3.32
C PHE A 86 -12.28 1.31 -2.93
N THR A 87 -13.32 0.97 -2.17
CA THR A 87 -14.15 1.95 -1.48
C THR A 87 -14.01 1.83 0.03
N VAL A 88 -14.05 2.96 0.73
CA VAL A 88 -13.85 3.02 2.18
C VAL A 88 -14.92 3.92 2.82
N ALA A 89 -15.46 3.49 3.95
CA ALA A 89 -16.39 4.29 4.76
C ALA A 89 -15.87 4.39 6.20
N GLY A 90 -15.97 5.56 6.80
CA GLY A 90 -15.71 5.74 8.23
C GLY A 90 -16.99 5.97 9.01
N THR A 91 -16.83 6.52 10.20
CA THR A 91 -17.95 6.87 11.07
C THR A 91 -18.78 8.00 10.44
N ALA A 92 -20.09 8.04 10.69
CA ALA A 92 -20.92 9.15 10.24
C ALA A 92 -20.34 10.49 10.77
N LEU A 93 -20.35 11.52 9.92
CA LEU A 93 -19.73 12.83 10.16
C LEU A 93 -18.20 12.83 10.25
N ASP A 94 -17.52 11.72 10.00
CA ASP A 94 -16.06 11.71 9.90
C ASP A 94 -15.61 12.33 8.57
N THR A 95 -14.92 13.47 8.66
CA THR A 95 -14.33 14.18 7.51
C THR A 95 -12.81 14.22 7.59
N SER A 96 -12.23 13.30 8.37
CA SER A 96 -10.80 13.21 8.59
C SER A 96 -10.05 12.77 7.34
N ILE A 97 -8.77 13.13 7.30
CA ILE A 97 -7.82 12.66 6.31
C ILE A 97 -7.05 11.48 6.93
N TYR A 98 -6.98 10.37 6.22
CA TYR A 98 -6.20 9.19 6.58
C TYR A 98 -5.09 8.95 5.56
N ASN A 99 -3.91 8.57 6.04
CA ASN A 99 -2.93 7.85 5.22
C ASN A 99 -3.40 6.41 5.04
N TYR A 100 -3.17 5.84 3.87
CA TYR A 100 -3.38 4.41 3.63
C TYR A 100 -2.17 3.77 2.96
N VAL A 101 -2.02 2.48 3.23
CA VAL A 101 -1.03 1.61 2.59
C VAL A 101 -1.72 0.35 2.08
N ILE A 102 -1.27 -0.15 0.94
CA ILE A 102 -1.68 -1.39 0.28
C ILE A 102 -0.51 -2.36 0.43
N ILE A 103 -0.79 -3.54 0.95
CA ILE A 103 0.19 -4.62 1.16
C ILE A 103 -0.31 -5.85 0.41
N GLY A 104 0.49 -6.36 -0.53
CA GLY A 104 0.19 -7.56 -1.31
C GLY A 104 -0.19 -7.29 -2.76
#